data_AF-A0A2G9V5I6-F1
#
_entry.id   AF-A0A2G9V5I6-F1
#
_cell.length_a   1.000
_cell.length_b   1.000
_cell.length_c   1.000
_cell.angle_alpha   90.00
_cell.angle_beta   90.00
_cell.angle_gamma   90.00
#
_symmetry.space_group_name_H-M   'P 1'
#
loop_
_entity.id
_entity.type
_entity.pdbx_description
1 polymer ?
#
loop_
_entity_poly.entity_id
_entity_poly.type
_entity_poly.pdbx_seq_one_letter_code
_entity_poly.pdbx_strand_id
1 'polypeptide(L)'
;MTLAVFPSITKAESLINPTKAKGEIRCIPGGVQLLLQNIQRFELCAEEHCQVRDHPGNNETILFPPEVTLHQHRVQWKFSDGHRLTVLDTTCEAISFCENVRCWFCTANIFNPECSPHTAIATMAILLYIAIAVIYLLCYVPVVLGKPIRIMGKILWYCFRGVARIVRRLWTNRRNPRRRQQRNIDALLRAPLIASFIACSIVITNGCHNIDVFSQETTICEFSPNGTKQCMYETTEIFKLNSFQKTACIRLLSNQSLVKELRLQWKQLRLSCIKEDILFTRNTIQRVVDSKRCAHMGSCVEQKCGSINVSSKIPELHQGNEYPGITRCVESCGGPGCGCFYPSSGCLFYRVFNVPVDERIYEIFRCHQWDELFEVEITSITDHGRKTRKRVILLKPTIPIRIDNMIISLNTVTMPPTPELSSTFISDGSQTAIWKYGIIMDPVTPIKTSPPAGNSKRPPKPPPLPASKPVDTGNVPMEKPGMSRKRMSSEENHDAP
;
A
#
# COMPACT_ATOMS: atom_id res chain seq x y z
N MET A 1 -19.57 -39.80 -47.38
CA MET A 1 -18.78 -39.48 -48.60
C MET A 1 -18.92 -37.99 -48.82
N THR A 2 -17.98 -37.21 -48.30
CA THR A 2 -17.82 -35.78 -48.53
C THR A 2 -16.36 -35.48 -48.23
N LEU A 3 -15.63 -35.18 -49.29
CA LEU A 3 -14.21 -34.85 -49.32
C LEU A 3 -14.01 -33.41 -48.84
N ALA A 4 -13.01 -33.20 -47.98
CA ALA A 4 -12.36 -31.90 -47.82
C ALA A 4 -10.85 -32.13 -47.87
N VAL A 5 -10.24 -31.55 -48.90
CA VAL A 5 -8.81 -31.56 -49.22
C VAL A 5 -8.14 -30.46 -48.40
N PHE A 6 -7.02 -30.78 -47.75
CA PHE A 6 -6.03 -29.80 -47.30
C PHE A 6 -4.70 -30.07 -48.01
N PRO A 7 -4.06 -29.07 -48.65
CA PRO A 7 -2.77 -29.24 -49.28
C PRO A 7 -1.64 -29.15 -48.24
N SER A 8 -0.67 -30.05 -48.39
CA SER A 8 0.63 -30.01 -47.72
C SER A 8 1.42 -28.80 -48.18
N ILE A 9 1.84 -27.95 -47.24
CA ILE A 9 2.91 -26.97 -47.46
C ILE A 9 4.12 -27.44 -46.65
N THR A 10 5.08 -28.00 -47.38
CA THR A 10 6.48 -28.06 -46.94
C THR A 10 6.99 -26.62 -46.83
N LYS A 11 7.34 -26.18 -45.62
CA LYS A 11 8.25 -25.06 -45.45
C LYS A 11 9.36 -25.51 -44.52
N ALA A 12 10.56 -25.58 -45.09
CA ALA A 12 11.80 -25.76 -44.36
C ALA A 12 11.90 -24.67 -43.30
N GLU A 13 11.79 -25.05 -42.03
CA GLU A 13 12.24 -24.20 -40.93
C GLU A 13 13.76 -24.28 -40.91
N SER A 14 14.36 -23.27 -41.54
CA SER A 14 15.75 -22.91 -41.33
C SER A 14 16.03 -22.83 -39.82
N LEU A 15 17.11 -23.46 -39.39
CA LEU A 15 17.78 -23.21 -38.11
C LEU A 15 18.01 -21.70 -37.93
N ILE A 16 17.04 -21.00 -37.33
CA ILE A 16 17.25 -19.66 -36.79
C ILE A 16 17.80 -19.91 -35.39
N ASN A 17 19.11 -19.74 -35.24
CA ASN A 17 19.72 -19.54 -33.93
C ASN A 17 18.87 -18.51 -33.16
N PRO A 18 18.40 -18.80 -31.93
CA PRO A 18 17.69 -17.80 -31.14
C PRO A 18 18.66 -16.65 -30.90
N THR A 19 18.47 -15.57 -31.65
CA THR A 19 19.22 -14.33 -31.54
C THR A 19 19.03 -13.82 -30.12
N LYS A 20 20.11 -13.91 -29.33
CA LYS A 20 20.17 -13.50 -27.92
C LYS A 20 19.53 -12.12 -27.75
N ALA A 21 18.60 -11.99 -26.80
CA ALA A 21 17.94 -10.72 -26.53
C ALA A 21 18.99 -9.64 -26.21
N LYS A 22 18.89 -8.52 -26.92
CA LYS A 22 19.82 -7.40 -26.79
C LYS A 22 19.01 -6.12 -26.60
N GLY A 23 19.37 -5.37 -25.57
CA GLY A 23 18.77 -4.09 -25.23
C GLY A 23 19.83 -3.02 -25.10
N GLU A 24 19.59 -1.84 -25.67
CA GLU A 24 20.40 -0.63 -25.46
C GLU A 24 19.51 0.50 -24.94
N ILE A 25 19.98 1.19 -23.91
CA ILE A 25 19.30 2.33 -23.29
C ILE A 25 20.08 3.61 -23.58
N ARG A 26 19.38 4.66 -24.05
CA ARG A 26 19.94 5.99 -24.30
C ARG A 26 19.13 7.04 -23.55
N CYS A 27 19.80 7.88 -22.77
CA CYS A 27 19.16 9.04 -22.13
C CYS A 27 18.82 10.09 -23.21
N ILE A 28 17.61 10.62 -23.14
CA ILE A 28 17.14 11.72 -23.99
C ILE A 28 16.53 12.84 -23.12
N PRO A 29 16.34 14.06 -23.64
CA PRO A 29 15.72 15.11 -22.85
C PRO A 29 14.30 14.75 -22.40
N GLY A 30 14.10 14.59 -21.08
CA GLY A 30 12.83 14.26 -20.43
C GLY A 30 12.55 12.76 -20.26
N GLY A 31 13.49 11.87 -20.64
CA GLY A 31 13.24 10.43 -20.57
C GLY A 31 14.35 9.55 -21.11
N VAL A 32 13.99 8.36 -21.59
CA VAL A 32 14.91 7.41 -22.21
C VAL A 32 14.35 6.82 -23.50
N GLN A 33 15.25 6.55 -24.44
CA GLN A 33 15.00 5.79 -25.64
C GLN A 33 15.56 4.38 -25.45
N LEU A 34 14.72 3.38 -25.72
CA LEU A 34 15.03 1.96 -25.60
C LEU A 34 15.08 1.34 -27.00
N LEU A 35 16.18 0.66 -27.32
CA LEU A 35 16.30 -0.18 -28.51
C LEU A 35 16.17 -1.64 -28.08
N LEU A 36 15.12 -2.32 -28.54
CA LEU A 36 14.72 -3.65 -28.10
C LEU A 36 14.88 -4.67 -29.24
N GLN A 37 15.56 -5.78 -28.96
CA GLN A 37 15.63 -6.94 -29.86
C GLN A 37 15.24 -8.21 -29.09
N ASN A 38 14.16 -8.87 -29.54
CA ASN A 38 13.64 -10.13 -28.99
C ASN A 38 13.28 -10.08 -27.49
N ILE A 39 12.62 -8.99 -27.05
CA ILE A 39 12.18 -8.79 -25.66
C ILE A 39 10.66 -9.03 -25.59
N GLN A 40 10.21 -9.90 -24.69
CA GLN A 40 8.78 -10.17 -24.48
C GLN A 40 8.15 -9.19 -23.50
N ARG A 41 8.87 -8.79 -22.45
CA ARG A 41 8.36 -7.91 -21.40
C ARG A 41 9.48 -7.07 -20.80
N PHE A 42 9.20 -5.83 -20.44
CA PHE A 42 10.11 -5.04 -19.61
C PHE A 42 9.39 -4.18 -18.57
N GLU A 43 10.15 -3.85 -17.54
CA GLU A 43 9.86 -2.87 -16.51
C GLU A 43 10.98 -1.80 -16.54
N LEU A 44 10.60 -0.55 -16.67
CA LEU A 44 11.51 0.59 -16.66
C LEU A 44 11.13 1.49 -15.48
N CYS A 45 12.09 1.75 -14.60
CA CYS A 45 11.89 2.56 -13.40
C CYS A 45 12.90 3.72 -13.36
N ALA A 46 12.42 4.91 -13.02
CA ALA A 46 13.26 6.03 -12.59
C ALA A 46 12.79 6.47 -11.21
N GLU A 47 13.67 6.32 -10.21
CA GLU A 47 13.34 6.51 -8.79
C GLU A 47 12.07 5.75 -8.36
N GLU A 48 10.99 6.45 -8.01
CA GLU A 48 9.70 5.88 -7.60
C GLU A 48 8.70 5.68 -8.77
N HIS A 49 9.05 6.11 -9.98
CA HIS A 49 8.17 6.03 -11.15
C HIS A 49 8.53 4.85 -12.06
N CYS A 50 7.69 3.81 -12.05
CA CYS A 50 7.88 2.59 -12.86
C CYS A 50 6.80 2.41 -13.92
N GLN A 51 7.20 1.98 -15.12
CA GLN A 51 6.31 1.60 -16.21
C GLN A 51 6.63 0.18 -16.68
N VAL A 52 5.57 -0.61 -16.90
CA VAL A 52 5.67 -2.00 -17.37
C VAL A 52 5.00 -2.12 -18.73
N ARG A 53 5.65 -2.81 -19.66
CA ARG A 53 5.13 -3.07 -21.02
C ARG A 53 5.28 -4.54 -21.37
N ASP A 54 4.21 -5.10 -21.94
CA ASP A 54 4.18 -6.44 -22.51
C ASP A 54 4.20 -6.33 -24.04
N HIS A 55 5.00 -7.17 -24.71
CA HIS A 55 5.21 -7.20 -26.16
C HIS A 55 5.58 -5.84 -26.78
N PRO A 56 6.69 -5.22 -26.35
CA PRO A 56 7.10 -3.91 -26.82
C PRO A 56 7.60 -3.90 -28.28
N GLY A 57 7.49 -2.75 -28.95
CA GLY A 57 8.11 -2.55 -30.27
C GLY A 57 9.64 -2.52 -30.21
N ASN A 58 10.30 -2.57 -31.37
CA ASN A 58 11.79 -2.59 -31.45
C ASN A 58 12.45 -1.27 -31.01
N ASN A 59 11.70 -0.17 -30.93
CA ASN A 59 12.16 1.15 -30.51
C ASN A 59 11.04 1.84 -29.74
N GLU A 60 11.29 2.15 -28.47
CA GLU A 60 10.32 2.74 -27.55
C GLU A 60 10.93 3.98 -26.89
N THR A 61 10.12 5.02 -26.72
CA THR A 61 10.54 6.24 -26.02
C THR A 61 9.63 6.47 -24.82
N ILE A 62 10.21 6.51 -23.63
CA ILE A 62 9.48 6.68 -22.38
C ILE A 62 9.92 7.99 -21.73
N LEU A 63 8.94 8.85 -21.45
CA LEU A 63 9.13 10.12 -20.75
C LEU A 63 8.80 9.97 -19.28
N PHE A 64 9.59 10.63 -18.43
CA PHE A 64 9.37 10.68 -16.99
C PHE A 64 8.76 12.03 -16.57
N PRO A 65 8.00 12.06 -15.48
CA PRO A 65 7.44 13.31 -14.95
C PRO A 65 8.54 14.34 -14.61
N PRO A 66 8.27 15.66 -14.75
CA PRO A 66 9.22 16.72 -14.43
C PRO A 66 9.81 16.65 -13.02
N GLU A 67 9.06 16.10 -12.07
CA GLU A 67 9.47 15.92 -10.68
C GLU A 67 10.68 14.98 -10.54
N VAL A 68 10.77 13.96 -11.39
CA VAL A 68 11.86 12.96 -11.38
C VAL A 68 13.07 13.46 -12.19
N THR A 69 12.83 14.17 -13.29
CA THR A 69 13.89 14.63 -14.20
C THR A 69 14.58 15.91 -13.73
N LEU A 70 14.08 16.56 -12.68
CA LEU A 70 14.63 17.81 -12.13
C LEU A 70 16.06 17.64 -11.62
N HIS A 71 16.42 16.43 -11.20
CA HIS A 71 17.72 16.07 -10.69
C HIS A 71 18.33 14.91 -11.49
N GLN A 72 19.62 14.67 -11.29
CA GLN A 72 20.28 13.50 -11.85
C GLN A 72 19.65 12.26 -11.23
N HIS A 73 19.05 11.43 -12.07
CA HIS A 73 18.24 10.29 -11.63
C HIS A 73 18.77 9.00 -12.24
N ARG A 74 18.68 7.92 -11.46
CA ARG A 74 19.05 6.58 -11.90
C ARG A 74 17.85 5.93 -12.57
N VAL A 75 18.04 5.48 -13.80
CA VAL A 75 17.07 4.72 -14.58
C VAL A 75 17.49 3.25 -14.56
N GLN A 76 16.60 2.41 -14.06
CA GLN A 76 16.74 0.96 -14.02
C GLN A 76 15.81 0.32 -15.04
N TRP A 77 16.36 -0.48 -15.94
CA TRP A 77 15.63 -1.21 -16.95
C TRP A 77 15.78 -2.71 -16.75
N LYS A 78 14.66 -3.39 -16.52
CA LYS A 78 14.57 -4.84 -16.34
C LYS A 78 13.79 -5.42 -17.51
N PHE A 79 14.40 -6.28 -18.30
CA PHE A 79 13.73 -6.89 -19.45
C PHE A 79 13.91 -8.41 -19.48
N SER A 80 12.91 -9.10 -20.02
CA SER A 80 12.83 -10.56 -20.11
C SER A 80 12.61 -11.02 -21.54
N ASP A 81 13.38 -12.02 -21.95
CA ASP A 81 13.23 -12.76 -23.22
C ASP A 81 12.26 -13.95 -23.09
N GLY A 82 11.67 -14.16 -21.91
CA GLY A 82 10.82 -15.30 -21.57
C GLY A 82 11.52 -16.38 -20.73
N HIS A 83 12.86 -16.41 -20.72
CA HIS A 83 13.65 -17.39 -19.97
C HIS A 83 14.60 -16.75 -18.95
N ARG A 84 15.12 -15.54 -19.22
CA ARG A 84 16.08 -14.83 -18.37
C ARG A 84 15.70 -13.36 -18.22
N LEU A 85 15.80 -12.87 -16.98
CA LEU A 85 15.69 -11.46 -16.65
C LEU A 85 17.07 -10.81 -16.73
N THR A 86 17.20 -9.75 -17.51
CA THR A 86 18.42 -8.92 -17.57
C THR A 86 18.10 -7.55 -17.00
N VAL A 87 19.02 -7.01 -16.19
CA VAL A 87 18.90 -5.70 -15.56
C VAL A 87 20.03 -4.81 -16.05
N LEU A 88 19.69 -3.63 -16.56
CA LEU A 88 20.61 -2.57 -16.95
C LEU A 88 20.29 -1.32 -16.16
N ASP A 89 21.32 -0.64 -15.67
CA ASP A 89 21.18 0.62 -14.96
C ASP A 89 21.98 1.69 -15.69
N THR A 90 21.39 2.88 -15.83
CA THR A 90 22.06 4.07 -16.33
C THR A 90 21.67 5.28 -15.50
N THR A 91 22.50 6.32 -15.49
CA THR A 91 22.20 7.58 -14.82
C THR A 91 22.03 8.67 -15.86
N CYS A 92 20.87 9.32 -15.87
CA CYS A 92 20.57 10.42 -16.79
C CYS A 92 20.76 11.77 -16.08
N GLU A 93 21.15 12.78 -16.85
CA GLU A 93 21.40 14.14 -16.34
C GLU A 93 20.10 14.88 -15.98
N ALA A 94 20.25 15.87 -15.10
CA ALA A 94 19.16 16.75 -14.68
C ALA A 94 18.72 17.67 -15.83
N ILE A 95 17.41 17.94 -15.92
CA ILE A 95 16.82 18.86 -16.88
C ILE A 95 16.00 19.90 -16.14
N SER A 96 15.97 21.13 -16.67
CA SER A 96 15.18 22.20 -16.10
C SER A 96 13.69 21.91 -16.21
N PHE A 97 12.91 22.25 -15.18
CA PHE A 97 11.48 21.93 -15.11
C PHE A 97 10.72 22.36 -16.38
N CYS A 98 10.94 23.59 -16.87
CA CYS A 98 10.23 24.11 -18.04
C CYS A 98 10.60 23.41 -19.36
N GLU A 99 11.81 22.88 -19.51
CA GLU A 99 12.20 22.11 -20.71
C GLU A 99 11.49 20.75 -20.79
N ASN A 100 11.05 20.20 -19.64
CA ASN A 100 10.31 18.94 -19.60
C ASN A 100 8.78 19.13 -19.75
N VAL A 101 8.26 20.35 -19.56
CA VAL A 101 6.82 20.64 -19.74
C VAL A 101 6.50 20.89 -21.22
N ARG A 102 5.96 19.88 -21.91
CA ARG A 102 5.58 19.96 -23.35
C ARG A 102 4.09 20.15 -23.62
N CYS A 103 3.26 20.27 -22.58
CA CYS A 103 1.82 20.43 -22.70
C CYS A 103 1.40 21.91 -22.67
N TRP A 104 0.44 22.27 -23.54
CA TRP A 104 -0.09 23.64 -23.59
C TRP A 104 -1.18 23.87 -22.53
N PHE A 105 -2.02 22.86 -22.27
CA PHE A 105 -3.12 22.92 -21.30
C PHE A 105 -3.02 21.77 -20.29
N CYS A 106 -2.30 22.01 -19.20
CA CYS A 106 -2.07 21.06 -18.11
C CYS A 106 -1.81 21.84 -16.82
N THR A 107 -2.03 21.21 -15.66
CA THR A 107 -1.80 21.85 -14.35
C THR A 107 -0.37 22.36 -14.22
N ALA A 108 0.62 21.60 -14.70
CA ALA A 108 2.02 21.99 -14.70
C ALA A 108 2.29 23.31 -15.44
N ASN A 109 1.65 23.55 -16.60
CA ASN A 109 1.80 24.80 -17.36
C ASN A 109 0.94 25.95 -16.81
N ILE A 110 -0.27 25.67 -16.32
CA ILE A 110 -1.20 26.69 -15.78
C ILE A 110 -0.65 27.33 -14.50
N PHE A 111 -0.05 26.54 -13.60
CA PHE A 111 0.52 27.04 -12.36
C PHE A 111 1.97 27.54 -12.50
N ASN A 112 2.59 27.38 -13.67
CA ASN A 112 3.95 27.85 -13.97
C ASN A 112 3.97 28.63 -15.30
N PRO A 113 3.36 29.83 -15.35
CA PRO A 113 3.23 30.62 -16.58
C PRO A 113 4.58 31.06 -17.19
N GLU A 114 5.67 31.03 -16.39
CA GLU A 114 7.04 31.30 -16.83
C GLU A 114 7.56 30.29 -17.88
N CYS A 115 7.02 29.07 -17.88
CA CYS A 115 7.46 28.02 -18.81
C CYS A 115 6.94 28.24 -20.25
N SER A 116 5.85 29.00 -20.43
CA SER A 116 5.28 29.29 -21.74
C SER A 116 4.54 30.63 -21.74
N PRO A 117 5.25 31.76 -21.93
CA PRO A 117 4.65 33.09 -21.83
C PRO A 117 3.56 33.33 -22.87
N HIS A 118 3.70 32.79 -24.09
CA HIS A 118 2.68 32.93 -25.14
C HIS A 118 1.36 32.25 -24.78
N THR A 119 1.41 31.05 -24.17
CA THR A 119 0.19 30.33 -23.77
C THR A 119 -0.44 30.94 -22.53
N ALA A 120 0.36 31.41 -21.58
CA ALA A 120 -0.12 32.13 -20.40
C ALA A 120 -0.83 33.45 -20.80
N ILE A 121 -0.25 34.22 -21.74
CA ILE A 121 -0.89 35.44 -22.24
C ILE A 121 -2.20 35.11 -22.97
N ALA A 122 -2.22 34.06 -23.81
CA ALA A 122 -3.41 33.64 -24.53
C ALA A 122 -4.53 33.16 -23.58
N THR A 123 -4.20 32.35 -22.57
CA THR A 123 -5.19 31.87 -21.58
C THR A 123 -5.72 33.00 -20.72
N MET A 124 -4.86 33.91 -20.26
CA MET A 124 -5.27 35.10 -19.53
C MET A 124 -6.13 36.03 -20.38
N ALA A 125 -5.80 36.20 -21.66
CA ALA A 125 -6.61 36.99 -22.60
C ALA A 125 -7.99 36.36 -22.84
N ILE A 126 -8.08 35.03 -22.94
CA ILE A 126 -9.35 34.30 -23.07
C ILE A 126 -10.18 34.42 -21.79
N LEU A 127 -9.58 34.21 -20.62
CA LEU A 127 -10.28 34.35 -19.33
C LEU A 127 -10.77 35.78 -19.12
N LEU A 128 -9.94 36.76 -19.46
CA LEU A 128 -10.31 38.18 -19.42
C LEU A 128 -11.44 38.47 -20.43
N TYR A 129 -11.37 37.93 -21.65
CA TYR A 129 -12.42 38.06 -22.64
C TYR A 129 -13.74 37.43 -22.17
N ILE A 130 -13.71 36.24 -21.55
CA ILE A 130 -14.88 35.60 -20.97
C ILE A 130 -15.43 36.44 -19.81
N ALA A 131 -14.57 36.93 -18.91
CA ALA A 131 -14.99 37.78 -17.81
C ALA A 131 -15.62 39.09 -18.32
N ILE A 132 -15.00 39.75 -19.31
CA ILE A 132 -15.54 40.94 -19.96
C ILE A 132 -16.83 40.60 -20.71
N ALA A 133 -16.92 39.47 -21.40
CA ALA A 133 -18.13 39.05 -22.10
C ALA A 133 -19.27 38.75 -21.12
N VAL A 134 -18.99 38.12 -19.97
CA VAL A 134 -19.96 37.88 -18.89
C VAL A 134 -20.39 39.20 -18.26
N ILE A 135 -19.45 40.09 -17.94
CA ILE A 135 -19.75 41.43 -17.40
C ILE A 135 -20.53 42.24 -18.44
N TYR A 136 -20.18 42.18 -19.71
CA TYR A 136 -20.89 42.84 -20.81
C TYR A 136 -22.28 42.24 -20.99
N LEU A 137 -22.45 40.93 -20.82
CA LEU A 137 -23.75 40.24 -20.91
C LEU A 137 -24.63 40.50 -19.68
N LEU A 138 -24.02 40.75 -18.51
CA LEU A 138 -24.70 41.16 -17.27
C LEU A 138 -25.01 42.66 -17.19
N CYS A 139 -24.14 43.51 -17.74
CA CYS A 139 -24.18 44.97 -17.57
C CYS A 139 -24.58 45.75 -18.83
N TYR A 140 -24.32 45.23 -20.05
CA TYR A 140 -24.43 45.99 -21.31
C TYR A 140 -25.40 45.39 -22.32
N VAL A 141 -25.42 44.07 -22.49
CA VAL A 141 -26.62 43.41 -23.00
C VAL A 141 -27.60 43.57 -21.85
N PRO A 142 -28.68 44.36 -21.98
CA PRO A 142 -29.86 43.98 -21.26
C PRO A 142 -30.20 42.63 -21.91
N VAL A 143 -29.60 41.53 -21.43
CA VAL A 143 -30.39 40.31 -21.39
C VAL A 143 -31.53 40.83 -20.59
N VAL A 144 -32.61 41.11 -21.31
CA VAL A 144 -33.90 41.30 -20.74
C VAL A 144 -34.17 39.88 -20.26
N LEU A 145 -33.45 39.39 -19.23
CA LEU A 145 -33.86 38.47 -18.19
C LEU A 145 -35.16 39.03 -17.64
N GLY A 146 -35.26 40.36 -17.63
CA GLY A 146 -36.49 41.10 -17.84
C GLY A 146 -37.52 40.40 -18.74
N LYS A 147 -37.35 40.07 -20.03
CA LYS A 147 -38.46 39.54 -20.88
C LYS A 147 -38.93 38.12 -20.56
N PRO A 148 -38.11 37.05 -20.42
CA PRO A 148 -38.58 35.73 -20.05
C PRO A 148 -38.96 35.65 -18.55
N ILE A 149 -38.25 36.35 -17.64
CA ILE A 149 -38.69 36.47 -16.23
C ILE A 149 -39.91 37.39 -16.10
N ARG A 150 -40.14 38.35 -17.01
CA ARG A 150 -41.39 39.15 -17.09
C ARG A 150 -42.44 38.49 -17.95
N ILE A 151 -42.16 37.44 -18.71
CA ILE A 151 -43.19 36.60 -19.38
C ILE A 151 -43.65 35.54 -18.39
N MET A 152 -42.72 34.82 -17.76
CA MET A 152 -43.01 33.95 -16.62
C MET A 152 -43.60 34.74 -15.46
N GLY A 153 -43.01 35.88 -15.14
CA GLY A 153 -43.54 36.84 -14.20
C GLY A 153 -44.80 37.51 -14.68
N LYS A 154 -45.08 37.67 -16.00
CA LYS A 154 -46.39 38.11 -16.51
C LYS A 154 -47.43 37.02 -16.39
N ILE A 155 -47.10 35.75 -16.63
CA ILE A 155 -47.99 34.60 -16.48
C ILE A 155 -48.33 34.42 -15.01
N LEU A 156 -47.32 34.36 -14.13
CA LEU A 156 -47.51 34.42 -12.68
C LEU A 156 -48.21 35.70 -12.25
N TRP A 157 -47.96 36.85 -12.88
CA TRP A 157 -48.68 38.10 -12.62
C TRP A 157 -50.05 38.15 -13.26
N TYR A 158 -50.41 37.34 -14.24
CA TYR A 158 -51.75 37.23 -14.81
C TYR A 158 -52.58 36.30 -13.91
N CYS A 159 -51.98 35.23 -13.39
CA CYS A 159 -52.54 34.38 -12.33
C CYS A 159 -52.68 35.15 -11.02
N PHE A 160 -51.59 35.79 -10.56
CA PHE A 160 -51.58 36.68 -9.40
C PHE A 160 -52.38 37.95 -9.64
N ARG A 161 -52.58 38.46 -10.87
CA ARG A 161 -53.59 39.51 -11.17
C ARG A 161 -54.98 38.95 -11.21
N GLY A 162 -55.21 37.68 -11.53
CA GLY A 162 -56.51 37.05 -11.32
C GLY A 162 -56.85 37.12 -9.84
N VAL A 163 -55.96 36.58 -9.02
CA VAL A 163 -56.07 36.54 -7.55
C VAL A 163 -56.01 37.95 -6.94
N ALA A 164 -55.16 38.84 -7.42
CA ALA A 164 -54.99 40.21 -6.92
C ALA A 164 -55.92 41.22 -7.59
N ARG A 165 -56.64 40.92 -8.67
CA ARG A 165 -57.82 41.71 -9.08
C ARG A 165 -58.98 41.37 -8.16
N ILE A 166 -59.08 40.12 -7.72
CA ILE A 166 -60.01 39.70 -6.67
C ILE A 166 -59.64 40.41 -5.35
N VAL A 167 -58.37 40.39 -4.94
CA VAL A 167 -57.90 41.06 -3.71
C VAL A 167 -57.78 42.59 -3.82
N ARG A 168 -57.41 43.18 -4.96
CA ARG A 168 -57.34 44.67 -5.13
C ARG A 168 -58.66 45.32 -5.55
N ARG A 169 -59.66 44.58 -6.04
CA ARG A 169 -61.04 45.08 -5.97
C ARG A 169 -61.45 45.29 -4.50
N LEU A 170 -60.99 44.40 -3.61
CA LEU A 170 -61.22 44.55 -2.16
C LEU A 170 -60.33 45.63 -1.55
N TRP A 171 -59.09 45.76 -2.01
CA TRP A 171 -58.09 46.56 -1.32
C TRP A 171 -57.78 47.89 -1.96
N THR A 172 -58.84 48.53 -2.41
CA THR A 172 -58.87 49.97 -2.45
C THR A 172 -58.03 50.58 -3.59
N ASN A 173 -58.55 51.55 -4.32
CA ASN A 173 -59.10 52.77 -3.71
C ASN A 173 -58.07 53.46 -2.78
N ARG A 174 -56.80 53.05 -2.81
CA ARG A 174 -55.70 53.71 -2.10
C ARG A 174 -54.50 53.88 -3.02
N ARG A 175 -54.44 55.11 -3.53
CA ARG A 175 -53.20 55.87 -3.73
C ARG A 175 -52.34 55.48 -4.95
N ASN A 176 -52.72 56.10 -6.06
CA ASN A 176 -51.83 56.93 -6.90
C ASN A 176 -50.91 57.84 -6.02
N PRO A 177 -49.83 58.51 -6.50
CA PRO A 177 -49.33 58.67 -7.88
C PRO A 177 -47.77 58.78 -8.05
N ARG A 178 -47.32 58.87 -9.31
CA ARG A 178 -46.27 59.74 -9.92
C ARG A 178 -45.02 60.22 -9.12
N ARG A 179 -43.82 60.03 -9.69
CA ARG A 179 -42.85 61.05 -10.23
C ARG A 179 -41.45 60.39 -10.41
N ARG A 180 -40.79 60.45 -11.59
CA ARG A 180 -39.85 61.51 -12.06
C ARG A 180 -38.63 61.63 -11.10
N GLN A 181 -37.34 61.68 -11.48
CA GLN A 181 -36.67 62.07 -12.72
C GLN A 181 -35.12 62.02 -12.47
N GLN A 182 -34.32 61.85 -13.53
CA GLN A 182 -32.88 62.22 -13.71
C GLN A 182 -31.80 61.64 -12.75
N ARG A 183 -30.80 60.90 -13.28
CA ARG A 183 -29.44 61.34 -13.72
C ARG A 183 -28.56 61.84 -12.55
N ASN A 184 -27.26 61.57 -12.44
CA ASN A 184 -26.25 60.77 -13.14
C ASN A 184 -24.93 61.13 -12.38
N ILE A 185 -23.83 60.41 -12.63
CA ILE A 185 -22.44 60.86 -12.39
C ILE A 185 -21.96 60.91 -10.93
N ASP A 186 -21.33 59.84 -10.43
CA ASP A 186 -20.39 59.89 -9.27
C ASP A 186 -19.38 58.72 -9.22
N ALA A 187 -19.22 57.96 -10.31
CA ALA A 187 -18.39 56.74 -10.31
C ALA A 187 -17.00 56.92 -10.96
N LEU A 188 -16.44 58.12 -10.95
CA LEU A 188 -15.12 58.41 -11.57
C LEU A 188 -14.09 58.96 -10.57
N LEU A 189 -14.22 58.67 -9.28
CA LEU A 189 -13.30 59.15 -8.23
C LEU A 189 -12.82 58.08 -7.23
N ARG A 190 -13.14 56.78 -7.45
CA ARG A 190 -12.77 55.69 -6.52
C ARG A 190 -11.71 54.71 -7.03
N ALA A 191 -11.05 54.98 -8.15
CA ALA A 191 -10.10 54.04 -8.76
C ALA A 191 -8.64 54.07 -8.26
N PRO A 192 -8.04 55.16 -7.71
CA PRO A 192 -6.60 55.15 -7.42
C PRO A 192 -6.22 54.70 -5.99
N LEU A 193 -7.17 54.54 -5.07
CA LEU A 193 -6.88 54.14 -3.68
C LEU A 193 -6.70 52.62 -3.48
N ILE A 194 -7.26 51.79 -4.37
CA ILE A 194 -7.19 50.33 -4.26
C ILE A 194 -5.84 49.78 -4.76
N ALA A 195 -5.20 50.46 -5.73
CA ALA A 195 -3.92 50.03 -6.28
C ALA A 195 -2.74 50.21 -5.29
N SER A 196 -2.80 51.23 -4.43
CA SER A 196 -1.76 51.50 -3.41
C SER A 196 -1.75 50.47 -2.27
N PHE A 197 -2.92 49.95 -1.88
CA PHE A 197 -3.04 48.97 -0.80
C PHE A 197 -2.54 47.55 -1.20
N ILE A 198 -2.58 47.22 -2.49
CA ILE A 198 -2.18 45.89 -2.99
C ILE A 198 -0.64 45.80 -3.14
N ALA A 199 0.03 46.90 -3.45
CA ALA A 199 1.48 46.93 -3.66
C ALA A 199 2.32 46.77 -2.35
N CYS A 200 1.76 47.06 -1.18
CA CYS A 200 2.45 46.90 0.11
C CYS A 200 2.41 45.46 0.69
N SER A 201 1.74 44.51 0.04
CA SER A 201 1.49 43.17 0.64
C SER A 201 2.52 42.09 0.27
N ILE A 202 3.53 42.38 -0.57
CA ILE A 202 4.49 41.38 -1.03
C ILE A 202 5.82 41.54 -0.28
N VAL A 203 5.80 41.23 1.02
CA VAL A 203 7.03 40.88 1.76
C VAL A 203 6.95 39.38 2.04
N ILE A 204 7.70 38.60 1.26
CA ILE A 204 7.84 37.15 1.49
C ILE A 204 8.65 37.00 2.77
N THR A 205 7.96 36.79 3.88
CA THR A 205 8.58 36.34 5.11
C THR A 205 8.77 34.83 5.02
N ASN A 206 10.01 34.37 5.10
CA ASN A 206 10.33 32.96 5.34
C ASN A 206 9.93 32.63 6.79
N GLY A 207 8.65 32.33 7.01
CA GLY A 207 8.14 31.92 8.31
C GLY A 207 8.51 30.47 8.63
N CYS A 208 8.95 30.21 9.86
CA CYS A 208 8.96 28.85 10.40
C CYS A 208 7.51 28.39 10.56
N HIS A 209 7.20 27.18 10.09
CA HIS A 209 5.87 26.61 10.24
C HIS A 209 5.62 26.21 11.70
N ASN A 210 4.49 26.66 12.27
CA ASN A 210 4.11 26.30 13.63
C ASN A 210 3.65 24.84 13.66
N ILE A 211 4.23 24.05 14.57
CA ILE A 211 3.72 22.72 14.89
C ILE A 211 2.62 22.90 15.93
N ASP A 212 1.55 22.12 15.82
CA ASP A 212 0.52 22.08 16.86
C ASP A 212 1.13 21.50 18.13
N VAL A 213 1.26 22.34 19.15
CA VAL A 213 1.77 21.99 20.47
C VAL A 213 0.62 22.07 21.47
N PHE A 214 0.36 20.96 22.16
CA PHE A 214 -0.53 20.95 23.31
C PHE A 214 0.32 20.94 24.59
N SER A 215 0.22 22.03 25.35
CA SER A 215 0.94 22.21 26.61
C SER A 215 0.00 21.98 27.79
N GLN A 216 0.43 21.17 28.74
CA GLN A 216 -0.28 20.92 29.99
C GLN A 216 0.66 21.13 31.19
N GLU A 217 0.28 22.05 32.07
CA GLU A 217 1.00 22.32 33.31
C GLU A 217 0.31 21.61 34.48
N THR A 218 1.09 20.87 35.28
CA THR A 218 0.61 20.17 36.46
C THR A 218 1.45 20.54 37.68
N THR A 219 0.80 20.69 38.84
CA THR A 219 1.46 21.00 40.10
C THR A 219 1.30 19.82 41.04
N ILE A 220 2.38 19.14 41.38
CA ILE A 220 2.42 17.99 42.27
C ILE A 220 2.94 18.47 43.63
N CYS A 221 2.12 18.43 44.67
CA CYS A 221 2.52 18.85 46.02
C CYS A 221 2.54 17.67 46.99
N GLU A 222 3.68 17.41 47.61
CA GLU A 222 3.87 16.38 48.62
C GLU A 222 4.25 17.00 49.98
N PHE A 223 3.81 16.37 51.07
CA PHE A 223 4.25 16.75 52.40
C PHE A 223 5.51 15.96 52.74
N SER A 224 6.60 16.68 52.96
CA SER A 224 7.83 16.12 53.51
C SER A 224 7.55 15.55 54.90
N PRO A 225 8.25 14.48 55.35
CA PRO A 225 8.10 13.91 56.69
C PRO A 225 8.23 14.93 57.83
N ASN A 226 8.85 16.09 57.59
CA ASN A 226 8.97 17.20 58.54
C ASN A 226 7.76 18.17 58.53
N GLY A 227 6.64 17.82 57.87
CA GLY A 227 5.43 18.65 57.80
C GLY A 227 5.50 19.83 56.83
N THR A 228 6.60 19.97 56.07
CA THR A 228 6.75 21.02 55.06
C THR A 228 6.15 20.58 53.72
N LYS A 229 5.27 21.40 53.14
CA LYS A 229 4.67 21.15 51.83
C LYS A 229 5.68 21.52 50.73
N GLN A 230 6.13 20.54 49.95
CA GLN A 230 6.97 20.73 48.77
C GLN A 230 6.11 20.57 47.52
N CYS A 231 6.09 21.58 46.65
CA CYS A 231 5.38 21.53 45.37
C CYS A 231 6.37 21.53 44.20
N MET A 232 6.19 20.61 43.26
CA MET A 232 6.92 20.49 42.02
C MET A 232 5.99 20.81 40.84
N TYR A 233 6.46 21.61 39.89
CA TYR A 233 5.74 21.92 38.66
C TYR A 233 6.26 21.02 37.54
N GLU A 234 5.36 20.30 36.88
CA GLU A 234 5.67 19.42 35.74
C GLU A 234 4.87 19.88 34.52
N THR A 235 5.59 20.19 33.43
CA THR A 235 5.02 20.63 32.16
C THR A 235 5.13 19.48 31.15
N THR A 236 4.01 19.09 30.55
CA THR A 236 3.93 18.10 29.49
C THR A 236 3.64 18.80 28.17
N GLU A 237 4.48 18.56 27.16
CA GLU A 237 4.35 19.12 25.83
C GLU A 237 4.12 17.99 24.81
N ILE A 238 3.01 18.04 24.07
CA ILE A 238 2.67 17.08 23.03
C ILE A 238 2.77 17.76 21.67
N PHE A 239 3.61 17.22 20.78
CA PHE A 239 3.82 17.72 19.42
C PHE A 239 3.63 16.60 18.39
N LYS A 240 3.14 16.96 17.20
CA LYS A 240 2.94 16.04 16.09
C LYS A 240 4.00 16.25 15.02
N LEU A 241 4.79 15.21 14.72
CA LEU A 241 5.75 15.20 13.61
C LEU A 241 5.14 14.47 12.41
N ASN A 242 5.45 14.93 11.20
CA ASN A 242 5.05 14.27 9.96
C ASN A 242 6.14 14.38 8.88
N SER A 243 5.88 13.86 7.68
CA SER A 243 6.87 13.80 6.60
C SER A 243 7.30 15.19 6.10
N PHE A 244 6.45 16.21 6.24
CA PHE A 244 6.74 17.60 5.91
C PHE A 244 7.39 18.35 7.08
N GLN A 245 6.92 18.09 8.30
CA GLN A 245 7.38 18.68 9.56
C GLN A 245 8.22 17.65 10.33
N LYS A 246 9.46 17.45 9.87
CA LYS A 246 10.36 16.46 10.48
C LYS A 246 11.05 16.94 11.76
N THR A 247 10.96 18.23 12.09
CA THR A 247 11.74 18.81 13.20
C THR A 247 10.86 19.60 14.16
N ALA A 248 10.87 19.25 15.45
CA ALA A 248 10.28 20.02 16.53
C ALA A 248 11.35 20.74 17.35
N CYS A 249 11.09 21.98 17.75
CA CYS A 249 12.01 22.79 18.55
C CYS A 249 11.33 23.21 19.85
N ILE A 250 11.86 22.75 20.99
CA ILE A 250 11.40 23.11 22.32
C ILE A 250 12.38 24.13 22.89
N ARG A 251 11.88 25.32 23.27
CA ARG A 251 12.69 26.38 23.86
C ARG A 251 12.29 26.59 25.32
N LEU A 252 13.24 26.36 26.22
CA LEU A 252 13.11 26.61 27.64
C LEU A 252 13.57 28.04 27.93
N LEU A 253 12.64 28.87 28.38
CA LEU A 253 12.85 30.28 28.68
C LEU A 253 12.81 30.47 30.21
N SER A 254 13.73 31.28 30.75
CA SER A 254 13.70 31.75 32.14
C SER A 254 13.85 33.26 32.14
N ASN A 255 12.90 33.99 32.72
CA ASN A 255 12.85 35.46 32.67
C ASN A 255 13.06 36.03 31.25
N GLN A 256 12.37 35.45 30.27
CA GLN A 256 12.47 35.80 28.83
C GLN A 256 13.86 35.54 28.17
N SER A 257 14.83 35.00 28.91
CA SER A 257 16.12 34.56 28.37
C SER A 257 16.09 33.08 27.98
N LEU A 258 16.71 32.71 26.85
CA LEU A 258 16.80 31.32 26.40
C LEU A 258 17.81 30.54 27.24
N VAL A 259 17.32 29.61 28.05
CA VAL A 259 18.15 28.71 28.86
C VAL A 259 18.65 27.54 28.02
N LYS A 260 17.74 26.92 27.26
CA LYS A 260 18.03 25.70 26.49
C LYS A 260 17.06 25.57 25.31
N GLU A 261 17.58 25.18 24.15
CA GLU A 261 16.78 24.79 22.99
C GLU A 261 17.04 23.31 22.67
N LEU A 262 15.99 22.53 22.55
CA LEU A 262 16.02 21.13 22.16
C LEU A 262 15.41 20.99 20.78
N ARG A 263 16.18 20.51 19.81
CA ARG A 263 15.69 20.20 18.46
C ARG A 263 15.55 18.70 18.33
N LEU A 264 14.34 18.21 18.12
CA LEU A 264 14.04 16.81 17.87
C LEU A 264 13.78 16.65 16.37
N GLN A 265 14.65 15.94 15.69
CA GLN A 265 14.54 15.68 14.26
C GLN A 265 14.21 14.20 14.03
N TRP A 266 13.07 13.93 13.41
CA TRP A 266 12.74 12.61 12.90
C TRP A 266 13.66 12.26 11.73
N LYS A 267 14.42 11.15 11.85
CA LYS A 267 15.29 10.64 10.80
C LYS A 267 14.57 9.61 9.94
N GLN A 268 14.02 8.56 10.56
CA GLN A 268 13.31 7.50 9.86
C GLN A 268 12.39 6.70 10.77
N LEU A 269 11.39 6.06 10.18
CA LEU A 269 10.54 5.04 10.80
C LEU A 269 10.97 3.69 10.22
N ARG A 270 11.42 2.77 11.07
CA ARG A 270 11.76 1.40 10.69
C ARG A 270 10.64 0.46 11.13
N LEU A 271 10.18 -0.36 10.20
CA LEU A 271 9.20 -1.41 10.47
C LEU A 271 9.92 -2.76 10.45
N SER A 272 9.83 -3.50 11.55
CA SER A 272 10.41 -4.83 11.66
C SER A 272 9.31 -5.88 11.58
N CYS A 273 9.37 -6.76 10.58
CA CYS A 273 8.40 -7.85 10.41
C CYS A 273 8.53 -8.87 11.53
N ILE A 274 7.43 -9.14 12.23
CA ILE A 274 7.31 -10.34 13.06
C ILE A 274 6.76 -11.46 12.18
N LYS A 275 7.64 -12.40 11.85
CA LYS A 275 7.37 -13.48 10.90
C LYS A 275 6.34 -14.48 11.43
N GLU A 276 5.52 -14.99 10.52
CA GLU A 276 4.65 -16.16 10.68
C GLU A 276 4.89 -17.07 9.46
N ASP A 277 5.49 -18.23 9.70
CA ASP A 277 5.89 -19.15 8.65
C ASP A 277 4.67 -19.87 8.07
N ILE A 278 4.57 -19.89 6.74
CA ILE A 278 3.45 -20.53 6.05
C ILE A 278 3.86 -21.91 5.57
N LEU A 279 4.93 -22.00 4.77
CA LEU A 279 5.45 -23.26 4.25
C LEU A 279 6.91 -23.15 3.84
N PHE A 280 7.53 -24.32 3.67
CA PHE A 280 8.86 -24.45 3.10
C PHE A 280 8.78 -25.18 1.76
N THR A 281 9.52 -24.68 0.77
CA THR A 281 9.58 -25.24 -0.57
C THR A 281 11.00 -25.26 -1.11
N ARG A 282 11.20 -25.90 -2.26
CA ARG A 282 12.49 -25.99 -2.95
C ARG A 282 12.30 -25.80 -4.45
N ASN A 283 13.36 -25.37 -5.12
CA ASN A 283 13.40 -25.38 -6.56
C ASN A 283 13.54 -26.83 -7.04
N THR A 284 12.57 -27.32 -7.80
CA THR A 284 12.52 -28.72 -8.24
C THR A 284 12.21 -28.83 -9.72
N ILE A 285 12.74 -29.88 -10.35
CA ILE A 285 12.38 -30.28 -11.72
C ILE A 285 11.58 -31.58 -11.63
N GLN A 286 10.44 -31.60 -12.31
CA GLN A 286 9.63 -32.80 -12.43
C GLN A 286 10.28 -33.76 -13.43
N ARG A 287 10.39 -35.03 -13.04
CA ARG A 287 10.86 -36.13 -13.87
C ARG A 287 9.86 -37.28 -13.85
N VAL A 288 9.93 -38.12 -14.88
CA VAL A 288 9.12 -39.33 -15.01
C VAL A 288 10.04 -40.51 -15.25
N VAL A 289 9.76 -41.61 -14.54
CA VAL A 289 10.36 -42.92 -14.82
C VAL A 289 9.23 -43.90 -15.04
N ASP A 290 9.36 -44.75 -16.05
CA ASP A 290 8.38 -45.77 -16.39
C ASP A 290 9.04 -47.12 -16.65
N SER A 291 8.25 -48.18 -16.47
CA SER A 291 8.67 -49.54 -16.77
C SER A 291 7.46 -50.38 -17.12
N LYS A 292 7.49 -50.96 -18.32
CA LYS A 292 6.51 -51.97 -18.75
C LYS A 292 6.91 -53.36 -18.25
N ARG A 293 5.95 -54.10 -17.70
CA ARG A 293 6.09 -55.53 -17.38
C ARG A 293 4.94 -56.33 -18.00
N CYS A 294 5.24 -57.50 -18.53
CA CYS A 294 4.23 -58.41 -19.04
C CYS A 294 3.42 -59.03 -17.89
N ALA A 295 2.25 -59.59 -18.22
CA ALA A 295 1.46 -60.31 -17.22
C ALA A 295 2.29 -61.41 -16.55
N HIS A 296 2.16 -61.51 -15.22
CA HIS A 296 2.89 -62.44 -14.36
C HIS A 296 4.40 -62.18 -14.25
N MET A 297 4.88 -60.98 -14.62
CA MET A 297 6.28 -60.60 -14.50
C MET A 297 6.48 -59.39 -13.57
N GLY A 298 7.48 -59.47 -12.70
CA GLY A 298 7.82 -58.41 -11.76
C GLY A 298 6.62 -58.05 -10.88
N SER A 299 6.35 -56.75 -10.73
CA SER A 299 5.21 -56.22 -9.97
C SER A 299 3.86 -56.38 -10.71
N CYS A 300 3.83 -56.89 -11.93
CA CYS A 300 2.61 -57.08 -12.72
C CYS A 300 1.96 -58.45 -12.47
N VAL A 301 1.46 -58.65 -11.26
CA VAL A 301 0.83 -59.90 -10.79
C VAL A 301 -0.59 -59.66 -10.28
N GLU A 302 -1.40 -60.72 -10.21
CA GLU A 302 -2.76 -60.70 -9.63
C GLU A 302 -3.69 -59.61 -10.22
N GLN A 303 -4.05 -58.61 -9.40
CA GLN A 303 -4.93 -57.49 -9.77
C GLN A 303 -4.21 -56.40 -10.59
N LYS A 304 -2.94 -56.61 -10.98
CA LYS A 304 -2.17 -55.72 -11.86
C LYS A 304 -2.20 -54.28 -11.34
N CYS A 305 -2.67 -53.33 -12.15
CA CYS A 305 -2.79 -51.93 -11.78
C CYS A 305 -3.81 -51.65 -10.67
N GLY A 306 -4.80 -52.54 -10.45
CA GLY A 306 -5.78 -52.39 -9.37
C GLY A 306 -5.16 -52.45 -7.97
N SER A 307 -3.97 -53.04 -7.85
CA SER A 307 -3.21 -53.10 -6.59
C SER A 307 -2.30 -51.88 -6.34
N ILE A 308 -2.17 -50.97 -7.30
CA ILE A 308 -1.22 -49.86 -7.26
C ILE A 308 -1.88 -48.55 -6.85
N ASN A 309 -1.44 -48.00 -5.72
CA ASN A 309 -1.82 -46.68 -5.20
C ASN A 309 -0.78 -45.59 -5.49
N VAL A 310 -1.18 -44.32 -5.30
CA VAL A 310 -0.37 -43.11 -5.53
C VAL A 310 0.96 -43.11 -4.76
N SER A 311 0.98 -43.68 -3.55
CA SER A 311 2.17 -43.76 -2.68
C SER A 311 3.00 -45.02 -2.89
N SER A 312 2.60 -45.93 -3.77
CA SER A 312 3.26 -47.24 -3.95
C SER A 312 4.68 -47.06 -4.47
N LYS A 313 5.63 -47.80 -3.89
CA LYS A 313 7.04 -47.81 -4.31
C LYS A 313 7.32 -49.11 -5.04
N ILE A 314 7.40 -49.02 -6.37
CA ILE A 314 7.54 -50.17 -7.27
C ILE A 314 9.04 -50.40 -7.52
N PRO A 315 9.58 -51.61 -7.34
CA PRO A 315 11.01 -51.91 -7.53
C PRO A 315 11.53 -51.52 -8.92
N GLU A 316 10.71 -51.69 -9.95
CA GLU A 316 11.00 -51.29 -11.32
C GLU A 316 11.27 -49.78 -11.47
N LEU A 317 10.73 -48.96 -10.57
CA LEU A 317 10.81 -47.50 -10.57
C LEU A 317 11.79 -46.97 -9.50
N HIS A 318 12.79 -47.76 -9.11
CA HIS A 318 13.74 -47.44 -8.03
C HIS A 318 14.34 -46.03 -8.14
N GLN A 319 14.69 -45.57 -9.34
CA GLN A 319 15.23 -44.22 -9.60
C GLN A 319 14.31 -43.09 -9.10
N GLY A 320 12.99 -43.27 -9.21
CA GLY A 320 12.01 -42.29 -8.74
C GLY A 320 11.59 -42.48 -7.29
N ASN A 321 11.90 -43.63 -6.68
CA ASN A 321 11.44 -43.96 -5.33
C ASN A 321 12.16 -43.14 -4.26
N GLU A 322 13.36 -42.64 -4.53
CA GLU A 322 14.15 -41.77 -3.66
C GLU A 322 13.54 -40.37 -3.49
N TYR A 323 12.67 -39.95 -4.42
CA TYR A 323 12.13 -38.60 -4.48
C TYR A 323 10.63 -38.54 -4.15
N PRO A 324 10.14 -37.41 -3.61
CA PRO A 324 8.71 -37.17 -3.44
C PRO A 324 8.03 -37.14 -4.80
N GLY A 325 6.88 -37.81 -4.89
CA GLY A 325 6.20 -38.01 -6.17
C GLY A 325 5.06 -39.00 -6.08
N ILE A 326 4.36 -39.14 -7.20
CA ILE A 326 3.16 -39.97 -7.34
C ILE A 326 3.42 -41.13 -8.29
N THR A 327 3.01 -42.33 -7.89
CA THR A 327 3.08 -43.53 -8.72
C THR A 327 1.70 -43.82 -9.32
N ARG A 328 1.67 -44.22 -10.58
CA ARG A 328 0.45 -44.64 -11.28
C ARG A 328 0.74 -45.89 -12.12
N CYS A 329 -0.33 -46.58 -12.49
CA CYS A 329 -0.27 -47.76 -13.33
C CYS A 329 -1.39 -47.68 -14.37
N VAL A 330 -1.07 -48.06 -15.60
CA VAL A 330 -2.07 -48.29 -16.66
C VAL A 330 -1.82 -49.65 -17.30
N GLU A 331 -2.90 -50.36 -17.63
CA GLU A 331 -2.76 -51.62 -18.35
C GLU A 331 -2.29 -51.36 -19.79
N SER A 332 -1.37 -52.19 -20.27
CA SER A 332 -0.72 -52.08 -21.57
C SER A 332 -0.94 -53.36 -22.39
N CYS A 333 -0.66 -53.31 -23.69
CA CYS A 333 -0.85 -54.46 -24.57
C CYS A 333 0.04 -55.65 -24.17
N GLY A 334 -0.57 -56.84 -24.18
CA GLY A 334 0.10 -58.13 -24.03
C GLY A 334 0.36 -58.82 -25.37
N GLY A 335 0.86 -60.05 -25.29
CA GLY A 335 1.11 -60.92 -26.44
C GLY A 335 2.42 -60.64 -27.20
N PRO A 336 2.80 -61.54 -28.14
CA PRO A 336 4.11 -61.51 -28.79
C PRO A 336 4.37 -60.23 -29.59
N GLY A 337 3.33 -59.65 -30.20
CA GLY A 337 3.41 -58.37 -30.91
C GLY A 337 3.78 -57.17 -30.02
N CYS A 338 3.68 -57.34 -28.70
CA CYS A 338 4.02 -56.34 -27.69
C CYS A 338 5.22 -56.74 -26.81
N GLY A 339 5.99 -57.74 -27.25
CA GLY A 339 7.17 -58.27 -26.54
C GLY A 339 6.85 -59.15 -25.33
N CYS A 340 5.62 -59.69 -25.24
CA CYS A 340 5.16 -60.50 -24.12
C CYS A 340 4.77 -61.91 -24.54
N PHE A 341 5.08 -62.93 -23.74
CA PHE A 341 4.68 -64.30 -24.06
C PHE A 341 3.16 -64.51 -23.89
N TYR A 342 2.59 -64.01 -22.80
CA TYR A 342 1.17 -64.16 -22.51
C TYR A 342 0.31 -63.12 -23.23
N PRO A 343 -0.89 -63.48 -23.75
CA PRO A 343 -1.82 -62.55 -24.39
C PRO A 343 -2.54 -61.61 -23.41
N SER A 344 -2.51 -61.92 -22.11
CA SER A 344 -3.04 -61.06 -21.04
C SER A 344 -2.35 -59.70 -21.00
N SER A 345 -3.10 -58.62 -20.67
CA SER A 345 -2.56 -57.25 -20.61
C SER A 345 -1.34 -57.14 -19.68
N GLY A 346 -0.32 -56.41 -20.12
CA GLY A 346 0.82 -56.04 -19.28
C GLY A 346 0.50 -54.82 -18.40
N CYS A 347 1.43 -54.45 -17.54
CA CYS A 347 1.35 -53.27 -16.69
C CYS A 347 2.41 -52.25 -17.12
N LEU A 348 2.00 -51.02 -17.38
CA LEU A 348 2.91 -49.89 -17.53
C LEU A 348 2.87 -49.07 -16.23
N PHE A 349 3.91 -49.25 -15.43
CA PHE A 349 4.11 -48.48 -14.21
C PHE A 349 4.83 -47.20 -14.57
N TYR A 350 4.41 -46.08 -14.00
CA TYR A 350 5.16 -44.84 -14.10
C TYR A 350 5.07 -44.03 -12.81
N ARG A 351 6.11 -43.27 -12.53
CA ARG A 351 6.18 -42.39 -11.37
C ARG A 351 6.61 -41.01 -11.81
N VAL A 352 5.82 -40.02 -11.44
CA VAL A 352 6.12 -38.60 -11.62
C VAL A 352 6.65 -38.07 -10.30
N PHE A 353 7.88 -37.59 -10.28
CA PHE A 353 8.58 -37.19 -9.05
C PHE A 353 9.38 -35.91 -9.25
N ASN A 354 9.63 -35.19 -8.15
CA ASN A 354 10.33 -33.91 -8.18
C ASN A 354 11.74 -34.07 -7.61
N VAL A 355 12.74 -33.72 -8.42
CA VAL A 355 14.16 -33.73 -8.04
C VAL A 355 14.59 -32.30 -7.71
N PRO A 356 15.22 -32.05 -6.55
CA PRO A 356 15.75 -30.72 -6.23
C PRO A 356 16.84 -30.32 -7.22
N VAL A 357 16.75 -29.09 -7.73
CA VAL A 357 17.77 -28.50 -8.62
C VAL A 357 18.95 -27.97 -7.82
N ASP A 358 18.67 -27.51 -6.61
CA ASP A 358 19.63 -26.94 -5.68
C ASP A 358 19.36 -27.44 -4.25
N GLU A 359 20.31 -27.18 -3.36
CA GLU A 359 20.20 -27.48 -1.94
C GLU A 359 19.46 -26.37 -1.16
N ARG A 360 18.98 -25.32 -1.85
CA ARG A 360 18.37 -24.17 -1.19
C ARG A 360 16.94 -24.50 -0.76
N ILE A 361 16.59 -24.01 0.43
CA ILE A 361 15.24 -24.12 0.99
C ILE A 361 14.67 -22.73 1.02
N TYR A 362 13.50 -22.55 0.40
CA TYR A 362 12.78 -21.30 0.41
C TYR A 362 11.70 -21.35 1.49
N GLU A 363 11.74 -20.39 2.39
CA GLU A 363 10.73 -20.09 3.40
C GLU A 363 9.71 -19.13 2.81
N ILE A 364 8.44 -19.51 2.76
CA ILE A 364 7.34 -18.60 2.46
C ILE A 364 6.67 -18.24 3.78
N PHE A 365 6.61 -16.94 4.09
CA PHE A 365 6.09 -16.41 5.35
C PHE A 365 5.25 -15.16 5.12
N ARG A 366 4.46 -14.78 6.12
CA ARG A 366 3.79 -13.47 6.19
C ARG A 366 4.17 -12.76 7.48
N CYS A 367 3.95 -11.46 7.52
CA CYS A 367 4.13 -10.67 8.74
C CYS A 367 2.77 -10.51 9.42
N HIS A 368 2.54 -11.19 10.54
CA HIS A 368 1.29 -11.03 11.29
C HIS A 368 1.23 -9.69 12.01
N GLN A 369 2.40 -9.14 12.36
CA GLN A 369 2.57 -7.86 13.00
C GLN A 369 3.86 -7.20 12.52
N TRP A 370 3.89 -5.87 12.55
CA TRP A 370 5.06 -5.05 12.28
C TRP A 370 5.42 -4.24 13.52
N ASP A 371 6.65 -4.41 14.00
CA ASP A 371 7.19 -3.64 15.11
C ASP A 371 7.73 -2.29 14.62
N GLU A 372 7.20 -1.21 15.19
CA GLU A 372 7.54 0.16 14.81
C GLU A 372 8.71 0.69 15.66
N LEU A 373 9.73 1.22 14.98
CA LEU A 373 10.92 1.82 15.59
C LEU A 373 11.12 3.23 15.02
N PHE A 374 10.97 4.24 15.87
CA PHE A 374 11.05 5.64 15.46
C PHE A 374 12.41 6.23 15.83
N GLU A 375 13.23 6.56 14.82
CA GLU A 375 14.57 7.09 15.02
C GLU A 375 14.55 8.63 15.08
N VAL A 376 14.91 9.18 16.25
CA VAL A 376 14.91 10.62 16.52
C VAL A 376 16.32 11.07 16.89
N GLU A 377 16.79 12.11 16.21
CA GLU A 377 17.99 12.83 16.59
C GLU A 377 17.61 14.03 17.46
N ILE A 378 18.16 14.09 18.67
CA ILE A 378 17.99 15.18 19.60
C ILE A 378 19.26 16.01 19.61
N THR A 379 19.12 17.29 19.27
CA THR A 379 20.17 18.30 19.40
C THR A 379 19.83 19.24 20.54
N SER A 380 20.62 19.22 21.61
CA SER A 380 20.53 20.17 22.71
C SER A 380 21.48 21.33 22.48
N ILE A 381 20.95 22.55 22.54
CA ILE A 381 21.68 23.80 22.39
C ILE A 381 21.53 24.58 23.70
N THR A 382 22.63 24.93 24.34
CA THR A 382 22.65 25.72 25.59
C THR A 382 23.45 27.00 25.39
N ASP A 383 23.09 28.06 26.12
CA ASP A 383 23.89 29.28 26.29
C ASP A 383 24.21 30.02 24.96
N HIS A 384 23.20 30.67 24.37
CA HIS A 384 23.29 31.42 23.10
C HIS A 384 23.99 30.67 21.94
N GLY A 385 23.90 29.33 21.91
CA GLY A 385 24.46 28.50 20.84
C GLY A 385 25.87 27.97 21.08
N ARG A 386 26.52 28.27 22.22
CA ARG A 386 27.93 27.90 22.46
C ARG A 386 28.20 26.41 22.64
N LYS A 387 27.22 25.63 23.12
CA LYS A 387 27.38 24.18 23.29
C LYS A 387 26.23 23.44 22.62
N THR A 388 26.58 22.58 21.67
CA THR A 388 25.66 21.67 20.98
C THR A 388 26.00 20.23 21.34
N ARG A 389 24.99 19.47 21.79
CA ARG A 389 25.11 18.02 22.03
C ARG A 389 24.09 17.29 21.18
N LYS A 390 24.54 16.32 20.38
CA LYS A 390 23.68 15.48 19.55
C LYS A 390 23.60 14.08 20.13
N ARG A 391 22.39 13.50 20.15
CA ARG A 391 22.13 12.11 20.54
C ARG A 391 21.06 11.53 19.63
N VAL A 392 21.21 10.27 19.23
CA VAL A 392 20.18 9.53 18.47
C VAL A 392 19.52 8.56 19.42
N ILE A 393 18.19 8.52 19.41
CA ILE A 393 17.38 7.61 20.21
C ILE A 393 16.40 6.83 19.31
N LEU A 394 16.07 5.63 19.75
CA LEU A 394 15.04 4.80 19.14
C LEU A 394 13.84 4.77 20.08
N LEU A 395 12.74 5.38 19.68
CA LEU A 395 11.49 5.37 20.42
C LEU A 395 10.60 4.23 19.92
N LYS A 396 9.97 3.53 20.85
CA LYS A 396 8.88 2.59 20.58
C LYS A 396 7.56 3.21 21.07
N PRO A 397 6.44 2.94 20.40
CA PRO A 397 5.13 3.36 20.90
C PRO A 397 4.94 2.92 22.35
N THR A 398 4.33 3.80 23.17
CA THR A 398 3.96 3.62 24.58
C THR A 398 5.09 3.32 25.56
N ILE A 399 6.35 3.30 25.13
CA ILE A 399 7.51 3.04 25.99
C ILE A 399 8.26 4.37 26.25
N PRO A 400 8.21 4.93 27.48
CA PRO A 400 8.90 6.16 27.81
C PRO A 400 10.41 5.93 27.98
N ILE A 401 11.21 6.89 27.53
CA ILE A 401 12.66 6.93 27.71
C ILE A 401 13.03 8.20 28.47
N ARG A 402 13.86 8.05 29.51
CA ARG A 402 14.35 9.18 30.30
C ARG A 402 15.64 9.74 29.69
N ILE A 403 15.66 11.05 29.44
CA ILE A 403 16.81 11.76 28.88
C ILE A 403 17.07 12.98 29.74
N ASP A 404 18.20 12.97 30.45
CA ASP A 404 18.55 13.97 31.45
C ASP A 404 17.38 14.14 32.48
N ASN A 405 16.78 15.32 32.56
CA ASN A 405 15.65 15.62 33.45
C ASN A 405 14.28 15.57 32.74
N MET A 406 14.19 14.93 31.57
CA MET A 406 12.96 14.85 30.78
C MET A 406 12.61 13.40 30.49
N ILE A 407 11.31 13.14 30.31
CA ILE A 407 10.80 11.86 29.85
C ILE A 407 10.19 12.08 28.46
N ILE A 408 10.60 11.26 27.49
CA ILE A 408 10.11 11.33 26.13
C ILE A 408 9.46 9.98 25.79
N SER A 409 8.21 10.02 25.36
CA SER A 409 7.46 8.85 24.89
C SER A 409 6.85 9.11 23.53
N LEU A 410 6.74 8.05 22.74
CA LEU A 410 5.98 8.07 21.49
C LEU A 410 4.56 7.57 21.78
N ASN A 411 3.54 8.39 21.56
CA ASN A 411 2.15 8.02 21.88
C ASN A 411 1.56 7.09 20.82
N THR A 412 1.38 7.60 19.60
CA THR A 412 0.80 6.86 18.48
C THR A 412 1.54 7.18 17.20
N VAL A 413 1.60 6.20 16.29
CA VAL A 413 2.10 6.36 14.93
C VAL A 413 0.93 6.04 14.01
N THR A 414 0.68 6.92 13.04
CA THR A 414 -0.31 6.68 11.99
C THR A 414 0.42 6.46 10.69
N MET A 415 0.29 5.27 10.11
CA MET A 415 0.87 4.94 8.82
C MET A 415 -0.18 5.05 7.70
N PRO A 416 0.21 5.54 6.50
CA PRO A 416 -0.66 5.47 5.34
C PRO A 416 -0.90 4.00 4.94
N PRO A 417 -1.99 3.70 4.21
CA PRO A 417 -2.26 2.35 3.73
C PRO A 417 -1.10 1.88 2.84
N THR A 418 -0.40 0.84 3.27
CA THR A 418 0.79 0.28 2.63
C THR A 418 0.53 -1.20 2.30
N PRO A 419 -0.07 -1.49 1.12
CA PRO A 419 -0.52 -2.84 0.77
C PRO A 419 0.63 -3.86 0.66
N GLU A 420 1.87 -3.41 0.50
CA GLU A 420 3.05 -4.28 0.48
C GLU A 420 3.29 -4.94 1.85
N LEU A 421 2.90 -4.31 2.96
CA LEU A 421 3.08 -4.85 4.30
C LEU A 421 2.15 -6.03 4.62
N SER A 422 1.03 -6.15 3.89
CA SER A 422 0.10 -7.28 4.01
C SER A 422 0.40 -8.41 3.01
N SER A 423 1.49 -8.29 2.25
CA SER A 423 1.90 -9.31 1.28
C SER A 423 2.56 -10.52 1.94
N THR A 424 2.63 -11.62 1.19
CA THR A 424 3.49 -12.76 1.53
C THR A 424 4.90 -12.55 1.00
N PHE A 425 5.87 -13.10 1.71
CA PHE A 425 7.29 -12.99 1.39
C PHE A 425 7.88 -14.39 1.18
N ILE A 426 8.92 -14.46 0.36
CA ILE A 426 9.74 -15.66 0.16
C ILE A 426 11.20 -15.32 0.49
N SER A 427 11.89 -16.17 1.23
CA SER A 427 13.30 -16.00 1.55
C SER A 427 14.08 -17.30 1.45
N ASP A 428 15.34 -17.20 1.02
CA ASP A 428 16.31 -18.29 1.07
C ASP A 428 17.25 -18.19 2.30
N GLY A 429 16.93 -17.31 3.25
CA GLY A 429 17.75 -16.97 4.42
C GLY A 429 18.78 -15.87 4.17
N SER A 430 19.12 -15.58 2.90
CA SER A 430 20.07 -14.52 2.53
C SER A 430 19.38 -13.34 1.83
N GLN A 431 18.39 -13.64 1.00
CA GLN A 431 17.62 -12.68 0.23
C GLN A 431 16.13 -12.88 0.51
N THR A 432 15.36 -11.81 0.37
CA THR A 432 13.92 -11.81 0.57
C THR A 432 13.26 -11.12 -0.61
N ALA A 433 12.17 -11.70 -1.10
CA ALA A 433 11.35 -11.14 -2.17
C ALA A 433 9.87 -11.19 -1.80
N ILE A 434 9.07 -10.35 -2.45
CA ILE A 434 7.60 -10.39 -2.31
C ILE A 434 7.07 -11.55 -3.15
N TRP A 435 6.32 -12.44 -2.49
CA TRP A 435 5.63 -13.56 -3.13
C TRP A 435 4.24 -13.10 -3.58
N LYS A 436 4.09 -12.82 -4.89
CA LYS A 436 2.84 -12.28 -5.48
C LYS A 436 1.83 -13.35 -5.91
N TYR A 437 2.22 -14.62 -5.93
CA TYR A 437 1.33 -15.70 -6.34
C TYR A 437 0.49 -16.12 -5.15
N GLY A 438 -0.83 -16.17 -5.29
CA GLY A 438 -1.71 -16.69 -4.25
C GLY A 438 -1.24 -18.08 -3.81
N ILE A 439 -1.20 -18.32 -2.50
CA ILE A 439 -0.83 -19.64 -1.97
C ILE A 439 -2.04 -20.54 -2.21
N ILE A 440 -2.03 -21.28 -3.32
CA ILE A 440 -2.93 -22.42 -3.50
C ILE A 440 -2.36 -23.52 -2.60
N MET A 441 -2.83 -23.55 -1.36
CA MET A 441 -2.65 -24.69 -0.46
C MET A 441 -3.47 -25.85 -1.06
N ASP A 442 -2.87 -26.66 -1.91
CA ASP A 442 -3.38 -28.02 -2.08
C ASP A 442 -3.26 -28.71 -0.72
N PRO A 443 -4.30 -29.45 -0.24
CA PRO A 443 -4.29 -30.08 1.06
C PRO A 443 -3.28 -31.24 1.07
N VAL A 444 -2.00 -30.91 1.26
CA VAL A 444 -0.94 -31.89 1.45
C VAL A 444 -0.17 -31.52 2.71
N THR A 445 -0.17 -32.51 3.59
CA THR A 445 0.40 -32.59 4.94
C THR A 445 1.66 -31.76 5.23
N PRO A 446 1.81 -31.23 6.46
CA PRO A 446 3.01 -30.53 6.88
C PRO A 446 4.23 -31.45 6.79
N ILE A 447 5.26 -30.97 6.10
CA ILE A 447 6.59 -31.57 6.10
C ILE A 447 7.15 -31.43 7.52
N LYS A 448 7.16 -32.52 8.29
CA LYS A 448 8.03 -32.61 9.47
C LYS A 448 9.47 -32.64 8.95
N THR A 449 10.15 -31.51 9.02
CA THR A 449 11.61 -31.47 8.89
C THR A 449 12.20 -32.27 10.06
N SER A 450 12.82 -33.41 9.76
CA SER A 450 13.74 -34.04 10.70
C SER A 450 14.97 -33.13 10.83
N PRO A 451 15.42 -32.76 12.04
CA PRO A 451 16.63 -31.96 12.20
C PRO A 451 17.85 -32.72 11.66
N PRO A 452 18.88 -32.02 11.17
CA PRO A 452 20.13 -32.66 10.78
C PRO A 452 20.76 -33.34 12.00
N ALA A 453 21.27 -34.55 11.81
CA ALA A 453 21.95 -35.33 12.83
C ALA A 453 23.25 -34.64 13.27
N GLY A 454 23.15 -33.68 14.18
CA GLY A 454 24.26 -33.10 14.92
C GLY A 454 24.51 -33.90 16.19
N ASN A 455 25.71 -34.46 16.33
CA ASN A 455 26.21 -35.05 17.56
C ASN A 455 26.19 -34.00 18.69
N SER A 456 25.16 -34.04 19.53
CA SER A 456 25.10 -33.33 20.80
C SER A 456 24.73 -34.31 21.89
N LYS A 457 25.72 -34.62 22.75
CA LYS A 457 25.51 -35.37 23.99
C LYS A 457 24.51 -34.60 24.85
N ARG A 458 23.34 -35.19 25.06
CA ARG A 458 22.30 -34.67 25.96
C ARG A 458 22.77 -34.81 27.42
N PRO A 459 22.71 -33.78 28.27
CA PRO A 459 22.99 -33.94 29.70
C PRO A 459 21.90 -34.79 30.37
N PRO A 460 22.21 -35.48 31.49
CA PRO A 460 21.27 -36.40 32.13
C PRO A 460 20.07 -35.64 32.70
N LYS A 461 18.89 -36.26 32.55
CA LYS A 461 17.61 -35.76 33.06
C LYS A 461 17.66 -35.72 34.60
N PRO A 462 17.21 -34.64 35.26
CA PRO A 462 17.06 -34.64 36.72
C PRO A 462 15.91 -35.57 37.14
N PRO A 463 15.98 -36.16 38.35
CA PRO A 463 14.98 -37.11 38.84
C PRO A 463 13.63 -36.41 39.10
N PRO A 464 12.50 -37.15 38.98
CA PRO A 464 11.18 -36.59 39.22
C PRO A 464 11.00 -36.23 40.70
N LEU A 465 10.46 -35.03 40.95
CA LEU A 465 10.04 -34.57 42.27
C LEU A 465 8.82 -35.37 42.78
N PRO A 466 8.72 -35.62 44.10
CA PRO A 466 7.69 -36.49 44.67
C PRO A 466 6.30 -35.83 44.66
N ALA A 467 5.28 -36.65 44.42
CA ALA A 467 3.87 -36.26 44.44
C ALA A 467 3.44 -35.78 45.84
N SER A 468 2.89 -34.57 45.91
CA SER A 468 2.23 -34.03 47.09
C SER A 468 0.87 -34.69 47.30
N LYS A 469 0.70 -35.36 48.43
CA LYS A 469 -0.58 -35.90 48.92
C LYS A 469 -1.58 -34.76 49.22
N PRO A 470 -2.89 -34.96 49.00
CA PRO A 470 -3.92 -34.04 49.47
C PRO A 470 -4.05 -34.09 50.99
N VAL A 471 -4.22 -32.91 51.60
CA VAL A 471 -4.43 -32.70 53.04
C VAL A 471 -5.93 -32.81 53.35
N ASP A 472 -6.26 -33.68 54.29
CA ASP A 472 -7.57 -33.82 54.92
C ASP A 472 -7.97 -32.54 55.67
N THR A 473 -9.17 -32.02 55.40
CA THR A 473 -9.90 -31.11 56.30
C THR A 473 -11.26 -31.70 56.60
N GLY A 474 -11.54 -31.86 57.90
CA GLY A 474 -12.60 -32.71 58.45
C GLY A 474 -14.04 -32.21 58.32
N ASN A 475 -14.92 -33.16 58.64
CA ASN A 475 -16.38 -33.13 58.66
C ASN A 475 -17.00 -32.10 59.63
N VAL A 476 -18.06 -31.42 59.17
CA VAL A 476 -19.22 -31.00 59.98
C VAL A 476 -20.50 -31.17 59.12
N PRO A 477 -21.56 -31.85 59.60
CA PRO A 477 -22.79 -32.07 58.84
C PRO A 477 -23.85 -30.98 59.08
N MET A 478 -24.58 -30.58 58.02
CA MET A 478 -25.77 -29.72 58.09
C MET A 478 -27.06 -30.54 57.92
N GLU A 479 -27.97 -30.41 58.89
CA GLU A 479 -29.36 -30.86 58.85
C GLU A 479 -30.27 -29.94 57.99
N LYS A 480 -31.33 -30.55 57.44
CA LYS A 480 -32.45 -29.90 56.74
C LYS A 480 -33.40 -29.21 57.73
N PRO A 481 -34.22 -28.26 57.24
CA PRO A 481 -35.67 -28.44 57.44
C PRO A 481 -36.49 -28.17 56.17
N GLY A 482 -37.63 -28.87 56.08
CA GLY A 482 -38.60 -28.76 55.00
C GLY A 482 -39.55 -27.57 55.15
N MET A 483 -40.25 -27.24 54.06
CA MET A 483 -41.40 -26.34 54.11
C MET A 483 -42.46 -26.76 53.09
N SER A 484 -43.69 -26.86 53.56
CA SER A 484 -44.89 -27.35 52.89
C SER A 484 -45.59 -26.27 52.02
N ARG A 485 -46.28 -26.76 50.99
CA ARG A 485 -47.20 -26.08 50.05
C ARG A 485 -48.24 -25.14 50.70
N LYS A 486 -48.57 -24.06 50.00
CA LYS A 486 -49.98 -23.67 49.73
C LYS A 486 -50.12 -22.92 48.39
N ARG A 487 -51.20 -23.25 47.68
CA ARG A 487 -51.70 -22.73 46.40
C ARG A 487 -52.13 -21.25 46.49
N MET A 488 -52.05 -20.52 45.38
CA MET A 488 -53.22 -19.90 44.73
C MET A 488 -52.90 -19.47 43.29
N SER A 489 -53.83 -19.77 42.39
CA SER A 489 -53.90 -19.48 40.94
C SER A 489 -54.54 -18.09 40.70
N SER A 490 -54.08 -17.32 39.71
CA SER A 490 -54.69 -17.03 38.38
C SER A 490 -55.70 -15.87 38.33
N GLU A 491 -55.61 -15.11 37.21
CA GLU A 491 -56.52 -14.06 36.69
C GLU A 491 -56.53 -12.72 37.46
N GLU A 492 -56.58 -11.52 36.84
CA GLU A 492 -57.39 -11.09 35.70
C GLU A 492 -56.87 -9.74 35.12
N ASN A 493 -57.32 -9.43 33.90
CA ASN A 493 -57.10 -8.22 33.10
C ASN A 493 -57.41 -6.88 33.80
N HIS A 494 -56.82 -5.77 33.33
CA HIS A 494 -57.61 -4.60 32.93
C HIS A 494 -56.85 -3.60 32.02
N ASP A 495 -57.53 -3.28 30.93
CA ASP A 495 -57.28 -2.20 29.97
C ASP A 495 -57.47 -0.78 30.56
N ALA A 496 -56.97 0.17 29.77
CA ALA A 496 -57.03 1.63 29.86
C ALA A 496 -58.42 2.24 30.15
N PRO A 497 -58.49 3.54 30.52
CA PRO A 497 -58.47 4.62 29.52
C PRO A 497 -57.28 5.58 29.60
#